data_AF-A0A945FK39-F1
#
_entry.id   AF-A0A945FK39-F1
#
_cell.length_a   1.000
_cell.length_b   1.000
_cell.length_c   1.000
_cell.angle_alpha   90.00
_cell.angle_beta   90.00
_cell.angle_gamma   90.00
#
_symmetry.space_group_name_H-M   'P 1'
#
loop_
_entity.id
_entity.type
_entity.pdbx_description
1 polymer ?
#
loop_
_entity_poly.entity_id
_entity_poly.type
_entity_poly.pdbx_seq_one_letter_code
_entity_poly.pdbx_strand_id
1 'polypeptide(L)'
;MREEFIIDGVCYVINFTKDHHLHFHADVHKSTKEVYKSDGFSFWDEPPERIWTTTSTGNAFKIKRKVLKFLENALRRYSPYYFTFSAIEKKRLPLYEKLARRIGKKYGYDLTQDYGSFRFTRCFS
;
A
#
# COMPACT_ATOMS: atom_id res chain seq x y z
N MET A 1 -0.42 6.86 11.78
CA MET A 1 -0.40 5.48 12.35
C MET A 1 0.55 4.65 11.53
N ARG A 2 1.42 3.84 12.14
CA ARG A 2 2.40 3.01 11.44
C ARG A 2 2.38 1.59 11.99
N GLU A 3 2.49 0.60 11.12
CA GLU A 3 2.65 -0.81 11.48
C GLU A 3 3.72 -1.44 10.59
N GLU A 4 4.48 -2.37 11.15
CA GLU A 4 5.50 -3.14 10.44
C GLU A 4 5.20 -4.63 10.64
N PHE A 5 5.40 -5.44 9.61
CA PHE A 5 5.23 -6.89 9.71
C PHE A 5 6.12 -7.64 8.73
N ILE A 6 6.58 -8.82 9.14
CA ILE A 6 7.43 -9.68 8.32
C ILE A 6 6.62 -10.86 7.78
N ILE A 7 6.73 -11.11 6.47
CA ILE A 7 6.17 -12.29 5.80
C ILE A 7 7.24 -12.83 4.84
N ASP A 8 7.57 -14.12 4.97
CA ASP A 8 8.59 -14.81 4.15
C ASP A 8 9.95 -14.10 4.10
N GLY A 9 10.38 -13.52 5.22
CA GLY A 9 11.63 -12.78 5.32
C GLY A 9 11.61 -11.39 4.67
N VAL A 10 10.46 -10.92 4.17
CA VAL A 10 10.29 -9.53 3.70
C VAL A 10 9.62 -8.70 4.78
N CYS A 11 10.25 -7.59 5.16
CA CYS A 11 9.68 -6.60 6.06
C CYS A 11 8.81 -5.61 5.27
N TYR A 12 7.52 -5.57 5.59
CA TYR A 12 6.58 -4.63 5.01
C TYR A 12 6.25 -3.54 6.02
N VAL A 13 6.23 -2.30 5.54
CA VAL A 13 5.86 -1.12 6.33
C VAL A 13 4.60 -0.52 5.75
N ILE A 14 3.60 -0.31 6.60
CA ILE A 14 2.39 0.43 6.27
C ILE A 14 2.23 1.64 7.18
N ASN A 15 2.00 2.80 6.56
CA ASN A 15 1.88 4.07 7.27
C ASN A 15 0.69 4.87 6.75
N PHE A 16 -0.11 5.40 7.67
CA PHE A 16 -1.15 6.39 7.39
C PHE A 16 -0.70 7.73 7.97
N THR A 17 -0.40 8.69 7.09
CA THR A 17 0.18 9.99 7.45
C THR A 17 -0.88 10.95 7.99
N LYS A 18 -0.44 12.08 8.54
CA LYS A 18 -1.33 13.16 8.99
C LYS A 18 -2.08 13.78 7.81
N ASP A 19 -1.46 13.81 6.63
CA ASP A 19 -2.05 14.33 5.38
C ASP A 19 -3.01 13.35 4.70
N HIS A 20 -3.41 12.28 5.41
CA HIS A 20 -4.34 11.25 4.95
C HIS A 20 -3.87 10.41 3.76
N HIS A 21 -2.56 10.23 3.61
CA HIS A 21 -1.97 9.32 2.63
C HIS A 21 -1.64 7.97 3.25
N LEU A 22 -2.01 6.90 2.55
CA LEU A 22 -1.59 5.53 2.89
C LEU A 22 -0.36 5.15 2.07
N HIS A 23 0.75 4.87 2.77
CA HIS A 23 1.99 4.38 2.18
C HIS A 23 2.19 2.91 2.53
N PHE A 24 2.50 2.10 1.53
CA PHE A 24 2.83 0.68 1.70
C PHE A 24 4.06 0.35 0.85
N HIS A 25 5.13 -0.11 1.49
CA HIS A 25 6.39 -0.47 0.84
C HIS A 25 7.09 -1.61 1.57
N ALA A 26 8.07 -2.24 0.91
CA ALA A 26 9.01 -3.14 1.56
C ALA A 26 10.24 -2.35 2.03
N ASP A 27 10.71 -2.66 3.24
CA ASP A 27 11.94 -2.14 3.84
C ASP A 27 13.08 -3.11 3.56
N VAL A 28 14.10 -2.68 2.82
CA VAL A 28 15.17 -3.56 2.32
C VAL A 28 16.10 -3.98 3.45
N HIS A 29 16.45 -3.04 4.33
CA HIS A 29 17.42 -3.29 5.41
C HIS A 29 16.85 -4.21 6.49
N LYS A 30 15.54 -4.15 6.72
CA LYS A 30 14.86 -5.05 7.68
C LYS A 30 14.43 -6.38 7.06
N SER A 31 14.55 -6.55 5.74
CA SER A 31 14.22 -7.80 5.06
C SER A 31 15.41 -8.75 5.09
N THR A 32 15.19 -10.00 5.52
CA THR A 32 16.20 -11.07 5.41
C THR A 32 16.23 -11.69 4.01
N LYS A 33 15.16 -11.53 3.24
CA LYS A 33 15.09 -11.94 1.84
C LYS A 33 15.50 -10.77 0.95
N GLU A 34 16.36 -11.06 -0.03
CA GLU A 34 16.74 -10.09 -1.05
C GLU A 34 15.51 -9.67 -1.87
N VAL A 35 15.09 -8.42 -1.67
CA VAL A 35 13.93 -7.80 -2.34
C VAL A 35 14.33 -6.78 -3.40
N TYR A 36 15.62 -6.41 -3.43
CA TYR A 36 16.24 -5.60 -4.47
C TYR A 36 17.32 -6.42 -5.16
N LYS A 37 17.30 -6.50 -6.50
CA LYS A 37 18.45 -6.95 -7.27
C LYS A 37 19.02 -5.74 -7.99
N SER A 38 20.25 -5.34 -7.65
CA SER A 38 21.03 -4.40 -8.45
C SER A 38 21.29 -5.03 -9.82
N ASP A 39 21.09 -4.27 -10.89
CA ASP A 39 21.32 -4.66 -12.29
C ASP A 39 22.81 -4.71 -12.69
N GLY A 40 23.73 -4.73 -11.72
CA GLY A 40 25.16 -4.96 -11.92
C GLY A 40 25.95 -3.74 -12.43
N PHE A 41 25.28 -2.72 -12.97
CA PHE A 41 25.90 -1.43 -13.33
C PHE A 41 26.03 -0.46 -12.14
N SER A 42 25.38 -0.80 -11.03
CA SER A 42 25.18 0.06 -9.84
C SER A 42 26.01 -0.41 -8.65
N PHE A 43 27.22 -0.96 -8.90
CA PHE A 43 28.08 -1.61 -7.90
C PHE A 43 28.55 -0.67 -6.75
N TRP A 44 28.36 0.64 -6.92
CA TRP A 44 28.69 1.68 -5.93
C TRP A 44 27.46 2.36 -5.32
N ASP A 45 26.25 2.02 -5.79
CA ASP A 45 25.02 2.63 -5.26
C ASP A 45 24.51 1.81 -4.08
N GLU A 46 24.31 2.48 -2.94
CA GLU A 46 23.61 1.88 -1.81
C GLU A 46 22.20 1.44 -2.26
N PRO A 47 21.76 0.21 -1.89
CA PRO A 47 20.42 -0.24 -2.22
C PRO A 47 19.40 0.74 -1.63
N PRO A 48 18.32 1.07 -2.37
CA PRO A 48 17.34 2.03 -1.89
C PRO A 48 16.71 1.52 -0.60
N GLU A 49 16.57 2.40 0.41
CA GLU A 49 15.94 2.04 1.69
C GLU A 49 14.52 1.45 1.52
N ARG A 50 13.82 1.87 0.46
CA ARG A 50 12.40 1.56 0.22
C ARG A 50 12.18 1.07 -1.20
N ILE A 51 11.54 -0.09 -1.33
CA ILE A 51 11.09 -0.61 -2.61
C ILE A 51 9.57 -0.48 -2.74
N TRP A 52 9.17 0.26 -3.76
CA TRP A 52 7.77 0.38 -4.19
C TRP A 52 7.41 -0.61 -5.32
N THR A 53 8.40 -1.33 -5.87
CA THR A 53 8.22 -2.26 -6.99
C THR A 53 7.78 -3.66 -6.57
N THR A 54 7.37 -4.46 -7.56
CA THR A 54 6.88 -5.82 -7.39
C THR A 54 7.94 -6.76 -6.85
N THR A 55 7.72 -7.30 -5.66
CA THR A 55 8.47 -8.43 -5.12
C THR A 55 7.68 -9.72 -5.33
N SER A 56 8.34 -10.78 -5.81
CA SER A 56 7.71 -12.10 -5.93
C SER A 56 7.53 -12.69 -4.53
N THR A 57 6.27 -12.85 -4.12
CA THR A 57 5.88 -13.42 -2.83
C THR A 57 4.86 -14.53 -3.03
N GLY A 58 5.09 -15.68 -2.40
CA GLY A 58 4.12 -16.78 -2.35
C GLY A 58 2.91 -16.45 -1.46
N ASN A 59 2.99 -15.38 -0.66
CA ASN A 59 2.03 -15.09 0.40
C ASN A 59 1.26 -13.76 0.19
N ALA A 60 1.00 -13.41 -1.07
CA ALA A 60 0.28 -12.19 -1.46
C ALA A 60 -1.07 -12.01 -0.73
N PHE A 61 -1.82 -13.10 -0.50
CA PHE A 61 -3.09 -13.05 0.23
C PHE A 61 -2.92 -12.71 1.72
N LYS A 62 -1.85 -13.19 2.36
CA LYS A 62 -1.54 -12.89 3.77
C LYS A 62 -1.15 -11.42 3.93
N ILE A 63 -0.35 -10.90 3.00
CA ILE A 63 0.01 -9.48 2.93
C ILE A 63 -1.25 -8.63 2.73
N LYS A 64 -2.08 -8.96 1.73
CA LYS A 64 -3.36 -8.28 1.48
C LYS A 64 -4.24 -8.24 2.74
N ARG A 65 -4.37 -9.36 3.46
CA ARG A 65 -5.18 -9.43 4.68
C ARG A 65 -4.67 -8.47 5.76
N LYS A 66 -3.35 -8.38 5.97
CA LYS A 66 -2.76 -7.44 6.93
C LYS A 66 -2.95 -5.98 6.52
N VAL A 67 -2.69 -5.65 5.26
CA VAL A 67 -2.88 -4.29 4.72
C VAL A 67 -4.34 -3.83 4.90
N LEU A 68 -5.32 -4.70 4.58
CA LEU A 68 -6.73 -4.36 4.74
C LEU A 68 -7.15 -4.22 6.20
N LYS A 69 -6.62 -5.04 7.10
CA LYS A 69 -6.87 -4.90 8.54
C LYS A 69 -6.33 -3.58 9.08
N PHE A 70 -5.12 -3.20 8.67
CA PHE A 70 -4.54 -1.91 9.03
C PHE A 70 -5.39 -0.75 8.51
N LEU A 71 -5.77 -0.79 7.23
CA LEU A 71 -6.62 0.23 6.62
C LEU A 71 -7.97 0.34 7.35
N GLU A 72 -8.59 -0.79 7.68
CA GLU A 72 -9.83 -0.81 8.47
C GLU A 72 -9.66 -0.13 9.84
N ASN A 73 -8.57 -0.43 10.54
CA ASN A 73 -8.27 0.24 11.82
C ASN A 73 -8.04 1.74 11.65
N ALA A 74 -7.32 2.15 10.60
CA ALA A 74 -7.06 3.56 10.31
C ALA A 74 -8.34 4.32 9.96
N LEU A 75 -9.19 3.76 9.09
CA LEU A 75 -10.46 4.38 8.69
C LEU A 75 -11.44 4.47 9.86
N ARG A 76 -11.52 3.45 10.72
CA ARG A 76 -12.35 3.50 11.94
C ARG A 76 -11.85 4.55 12.92
N ARG A 77 -10.53 4.61 13.15
CA ARG A 77 -9.92 5.51 14.14
C ARG A 77 -9.92 6.97 13.73
N TYR A 78 -9.48 7.25 12.50
CA TYR A 78 -9.28 8.62 12.04
C TYR A 78 -10.47 9.14 11.25
N SER A 79 -11.28 8.26 10.66
CA SER A 79 -12.47 8.64 9.89
C SER A 79 -12.19 9.82 8.94
N PRO A 80 -11.12 9.75 8.13
CA PRO A 80 -10.63 10.90 7.39
C PRO A 80 -11.69 11.41 6.42
N TYR A 81 -11.77 12.71 6.22
CA TYR A 81 -12.70 13.30 5.25
C TYR A 81 -12.36 12.86 3.81
N TYR A 82 -11.06 12.81 3.51
CA TYR A 82 -10.55 12.33 2.24
C TYR A 82 -9.33 11.43 2.44
N PHE A 83 -9.10 10.50 1.52
CA PHE A 83 -7.82 9.80 1.40
C PHE A 83 -7.61 9.29 -0.03
N THR A 84 -6.37 8.93 -0.37
CA THR A 84 -6.01 8.45 -1.72
C THR A 84 -5.33 7.09 -1.67
N PHE A 85 -5.50 6.32 -2.74
CA PHE A 85 -4.96 5.00 -2.96
C PHE A 85 -4.52 4.88 -4.42
N SER A 86 -3.26 4.57 -4.70
CA SER A 86 -2.75 4.57 -6.08
C SER A 86 -2.19 3.21 -6.50
N ALA A 87 -2.45 2.83 -7.75
CA ALA A 87 -1.82 1.70 -8.40
C ALA A 87 -0.53 2.16 -9.11
N ILE A 88 0.59 1.54 -8.78
CA ILE A 88 1.88 1.83 -9.43
C ILE A 88 1.94 1.21 -10.84
N GLU A 89 1.32 0.05 -11.03
CA GLU A 89 1.34 -0.68 -12.31
C GLU A 89 -0.03 -0.69 -12.99
N LYS A 90 -0.09 -0.21 -14.25
CA LYS A 90 -1.33 -0.20 -15.05
C LYS A 90 -2.01 -1.57 -15.17
N LYS A 91 -1.21 -2.64 -15.29
CA LYS A 91 -1.73 -4.03 -15.40
C LYS A 91 -2.55 -4.47 -14.18
N ARG A 92 -2.35 -3.83 -13.02
CA ARG A 92 -3.06 -4.15 -11.77
C ARG A 92 -4.26 -3.26 -11.49
N LEU A 93 -4.53 -2.27 -12.36
CA LEU A 93 -5.64 -1.32 -12.19
C LEU A 93 -6.99 -2.00 -11.91
N PRO A 94 -7.41 -3.05 -12.64
CA PRO A 94 -8.72 -3.68 -12.37
C PRO A 94 -8.82 -4.31 -10.98
N LEU A 95 -7.72 -4.82 -10.43
CA LEU A 95 -7.69 -5.36 -9.07
C LEU A 95 -7.81 -4.24 -8.03
N TYR A 96 -7.10 -3.13 -8.25
CA TYR A 96 -7.12 -1.97 -7.38
C TYR A 96 -8.49 -1.29 -7.40
N GLU A 97 -9.11 -1.17 -8.56
CA GLU A 97 -10.46 -0.63 -8.72
C GLU A 97 -11.50 -1.45 -7.95
N LYS A 98 -11.48 -2.79 -8.10
CA LYS A 98 -12.36 -3.69 -7.34
C LYS A 98 -12.19 -3.50 -5.84
N LEU A 99 -10.95 -3.34 -5.39
CA LEU A 99 -10.66 -3.10 -3.98
C LEU A 99 -11.17 -1.73 -3.52
N ALA A 100 -10.93 -0.69 -4.32
CA ALA A 100 -11.34 0.67 -4.02
C ALA A 100 -12.87 0.78 -3.92
N ARG A 101 -13.62 0.23 -4.89
CA ARG A 101 -15.09 0.19 -4.85
C ARG A 101 -15.61 -0.51 -3.59
N ARG A 102 -14.97 -1.61 -3.18
CA ARG A 102 -15.33 -2.34 -1.96
C ARG A 102 -15.09 -1.50 -0.70
N ILE A 103 -13.97 -0.77 -0.63
CA ILE A 103 -13.66 0.12 0.48
C ILE A 103 -14.67 1.27 0.53
N GLY A 104 -14.93 1.94 -0.59
CA GLY A 104 -15.88 3.04 -0.66
C GLY A 104 -17.27 2.65 -0.17
N LYS A 105 -17.81 1.55 -0.70
CA LYS A 105 -19.11 1.01 -0.27
C LYS A 105 -19.13 0.61 1.21
N LYS A 106 -18.07 -0.02 1.72
CA LYS A 106 -18.04 -0.51 3.12
C LYS A 106 -18.00 0.62 4.14
N TYR A 107 -17.31 1.72 3.83
CA TYR A 107 -17.05 2.80 4.79
C TYR A 107 -17.75 4.12 4.47
N GLY A 108 -18.64 4.14 3.47
CA GLY A 108 -19.44 5.32 3.12
C GLY A 108 -18.62 6.43 2.47
N TYR A 109 -17.69 6.06 1.58
CA TYR A 109 -16.94 7.03 0.78
C TYR A 109 -17.37 6.95 -0.69
N ASP A 110 -17.50 8.12 -1.29
CA ASP A 110 -17.56 8.27 -2.73
C ASP A 110 -16.17 8.06 -3.32
N LEU A 111 -16.16 7.43 -4.49
CA LEU A 111 -14.94 7.02 -5.18
C LEU A 111 -14.81 7.75 -6.51
N THR A 112 -13.72 8.51 -6.67
CA THR A 112 -13.29 9.08 -7.95
C THR A 112 -11.99 8.40 -8.39
N GLN A 113 -11.83 8.16 -9.69
CA GLN A 113 -10.62 7.54 -10.24
C GLN A 113 -9.96 8.48 -11.26
N ASP A 114 -8.68 8.80 -11.03
CA ASP A 114 -7.86 9.65 -11.90
C ASP A 114 -6.53 8.96 -12.21
N TYR A 115 -6.29 8.57 -13.47
CA TYR A 115 -5.01 8.07 -13.96
C TYR A 115 -4.32 6.99 -13.10
N GLY A 116 -5.11 6.11 -12.47
CA GLY A 116 -4.63 5.03 -11.60
C GLY A 116 -4.50 5.38 -10.12
N SER A 117 -4.91 6.59 -9.74
CA SER A 117 -5.24 6.98 -8.38
C SER A 117 -6.74 6.82 -8.13
N PHE A 118 -7.07 6.40 -6.92
CA PHE A 118 -8.42 6.22 -6.40
C PHE A 118 -8.57 7.18 -5.21
N ARG A 119 -9.42 8.19 -5.37
CA ARG A 119 -9.72 9.20 -4.36
C ARG A 119 -11.03 8.86 -3.67
N PHE A 120 -11.00 8.90 -2.34
CA PHE A 120 -12.15 8.65 -1.49
C PHE A 120 -12.54 9.94 -0.80
N THR A 121 -13.81 10.32 -0.86
CA THR A 121 -14.36 11.50 -0.19
C THR A 121 -15.63 11.13 0.57
N ARG A 122 -15.77 11.57 1.82
CA ARG A 122 -17.05 11.44 2.52
C ARG A 122 -18.04 12.47 1.98
N CYS A 123 -19.25 12.02 1.65
CA CYS A 123 -20.36 12.94 1.45
C CYS A 123 -20.92 13.39 2.80
N PHE A 124 -21.12 14.69 2.94
CA PHE A 124 -22.01 15.21 3.97
C PHE A 124 -23.44 14.94 3.50
N SER A 125 -24.12 14.03 4.19
CA SER A 125 -25.58 13.90 4.17
C SER A 125 -26.12 14.37 5.50
#